data_AF-A0A5N0ICP9-F1
#
_entry.id   AF-A0A5N0ICP9-F1
#
_cell.length_a   1.000
_cell.length_b   1.000
_cell.length_c   1.000
_cell.angle_alpha   90.00
_cell.angle_beta   90.00
_cell.angle_gamma   90.00
#
_symmetry.space_group_name_H-M   'P 1'
#
loop_
_entity.id
_entity.type
_entity.pdbx_description
1 polymer ?
#
loop_
_entity_poly.entity_id
_entity_poly.type
_entity_poly.pdbx_seq_one_letter_code
_entity_poly.pdbx_strand_id
1 'polypeptide(L)'
;MGEPDAAMTDGPRDSRLSAHIQEFLRALDRGPGELIHEHIAQLEKPDPGDIAGFQSYIGGLRTIYRLGLADMYRRIALHGRAICELTDDTEITDRVAAMMTLVAQDAGDVPNILASFDQAANALNPVTAIRLYQTILGAGTRGIRRQKQLDELIVDLTAYCLKRFPPVTPR
;
A
#
# COMPACT_ATOMS: atom_id res chain seq x y z
N MET A 1 23.21 15.02 -45.65
CA MET A 1 22.15 13.99 -45.64
C MET A 1 21.97 13.66 -44.16
N GLY A 2 21.03 14.35 -43.51
CA GLY A 2 20.84 14.27 -42.06
C GLY A 2 19.91 13.10 -41.75
N GLU A 3 20.35 12.21 -40.87
CA GLU A 3 19.45 11.24 -40.25
C GLU A 3 18.43 12.00 -39.38
N PRO A 4 17.12 11.76 -39.55
CA PRO A 4 16.14 12.34 -38.65
C PRO A 4 16.18 11.58 -37.33
N ASP A 5 16.66 12.31 -36.33
CA ASP A 5 16.46 12.18 -34.90
C ASP A 5 15.31 11.24 -34.49
N ALA A 6 15.67 10.09 -33.93
CA ALA A 6 14.74 9.11 -33.34
C ALA A 6 14.20 9.57 -31.97
N ALA A 7 14.01 10.88 -31.77
CA ALA A 7 13.74 11.49 -30.46
C ALA A 7 12.27 11.86 -30.20
N MET A 8 11.33 11.56 -31.11
CA MET A 8 9.96 12.07 -31.03
C MET A 8 8.85 11.05 -30.72
N THR A 9 9.16 9.77 -30.56
CA THR A 9 8.15 8.73 -30.26
C THR A 9 8.11 8.26 -28.80
N ASP A 10 9.10 8.61 -27.96
CA ASP A 10 9.14 8.19 -26.55
C ASP A 10 8.38 9.12 -25.59
N GLY A 11 8.08 10.36 -25.97
CA GLY A 11 7.44 11.35 -25.10
C GLY A 11 6.12 10.89 -24.43
N PRO A 12 5.16 10.27 -25.15
CA PRO A 12 3.92 9.77 -24.56
C PRO A 12 4.11 8.53 -23.69
N ARG A 13 5.08 7.67 -24.01
CA ARG A 13 5.38 6.43 -23.27
C ARG A 13 6.10 6.76 -21.96
N ASP A 14 7.11 7.62 -22.01
CA ASP A 14 7.83 8.10 -20.83
C ASP A 14 6.94 8.92 -19.90
N SER A 15 6.03 9.74 -20.43
CA SER A 15 5.05 10.46 -19.60
C SER A 15 4.11 9.51 -18.85
N ARG A 16 3.64 8.45 -19.52
CA ARG A 16 2.81 7.41 -18.87
C ARG A 16 3.61 6.63 -17.83
N LEU A 17 4.83 6.23 -18.17
CA LEU A 17 5.73 5.53 -17.25
C LEU A 17 5.97 6.35 -15.99
N SER A 18 6.32 7.63 -16.15
CA SER A 18 6.51 8.57 -15.02
C SER A 18 5.24 8.70 -14.16
N ALA A 19 4.06 8.84 -14.78
CA ALA A 19 2.80 8.91 -14.05
C ALA A 19 2.49 7.62 -13.26
N HIS A 20 2.72 6.44 -13.85
CA HIS A 20 2.54 5.18 -13.14
C HIS A 20 3.55 5.00 -12.00
N ILE A 21 4.80 5.43 -12.17
CA ILE A 21 5.79 5.40 -11.08
C ILE A 21 5.39 6.32 -9.93
N GLN A 22 4.94 7.55 -10.22
CA GLN A 22 4.47 8.48 -9.20
C GLN A 22 3.29 7.92 -8.39
N GLU A 23 2.29 7.35 -9.07
CA GLU A 23 1.14 6.75 -8.38
C GLU A 23 1.51 5.46 -7.62
N PHE A 24 2.48 4.69 -8.14
CA PHE A 24 3.03 3.52 -7.44
C PHE A 24 3.72 3.94 -6.14
N LEU A 25 4.62 4.92 -6.20
CA LEU A 25 5.32 5.48 -5.03
C LEU A 25 4.32 6.07 -4.04
N ARG A 26 3.31 6.82 -4.51
CA ARG A 26 2.26 7.38 -3.66
C ARG A 26 1.41 6.32 -2.96
N ALA A 27 1.18 5.18 -3.60
CA ALA A 27 0.48 4.05 -3.00
C ALA A 27 1.33 3.31 -1.95
N LEU A 28 2.66 3.38 -2.05
CA LEU A 28 3.60 2.78 -1.10
C LEU A 28 3.93 3.70 0.08
N ASP A 29 3.95 5.02 -0.14
CA ASP A 29 4.27 6.06 0.85
C ASP A 29 3.29 6.04 2.03
N ARG A 30 2.01 5.74 1.75
CA ARG A 30 1.00 5.57 2.80
C ARG A 30 0.95 4.13 3.27
N GLY A 31 1.64 3.86 4.38
CA GLY A 31 1.56 2.57 5.05
C GLY A 31 0.13 2.23 5.51
N PRO A 32 -0.18 0.93 5.71
CA PRO A 32 -1.44 0.45 6.28
C PRO A 32 -1.89 1.24 7.52
N GLY A 33 -0.95 1.52 8.42
CA GLY A 33 -1.21 2.18 9.70
C GLY A 33 -1.76 3.60 9.54
N GLU A 34 -1.23 4.39 8.61
CA GLU A 34 -1.68 5.77 8.39
C GLU A 34 -3.08 5.81 7.76
N LEU A 35 -3.31 5.01 6.72
CA LEU A 35 -4.61 4.87 6.08
C LEU A 35 -5.68 4.43 7.08
N ILE A 36 -5.35 3.45 7.90
CA ILE A 36 -6.26 2.94 8.92
C ILE A 36 -6.51 4.01 10.01
N HIS A 37 -5.49 4.71 10.49
CA HIS A 37 -5.63 5.70 11.56
C HIS A 37 -6.54 6.86 11.17
N GLU A 38 -6.41 7.37 9.93
CA GLU A 38 -7.26 8.44 9.38
C GLU A 38 -8.75 8.07 9.40
N HIS A 39 -9.07 6.82 9.06
CA HIS A 39 -10.45 6.35 8.99
C HIS A 39 -11.00 5.92 10.36
N ILE A 40 -10.14 5.41 11.27
CA ILE A 40 -10.55 5.06 12.64
C ILE A 40 -11.05 6.29 13.40
N ALA A 41 -10.47 7.48 13.15
CA ALA A 41 -10.88 8.72 13.79
C ALA A 41 -12.35 9.09 13.52
N GLN A 42 -12.97 8.50 12.49
CA GLN A 42 -14.37 8.73 12.12
C GLN A 42 -15.34 7.75 12.80
N LEU A 43 -14.82 6.72 13.50
CA LEU A 43 -15.65 5.78 14.25
C LEU A 43 -15.98 6.31 15.63
N GLU A 44 -17.25 6.23 15.99
CA GLU A 44 -17.72 6.49 17.35
C GLU A 44 -17.21 5.38 18.28
N LYS A 45 -16.54 5.78 19.37
CA LYS A 45 -16.07 4.83 20.38
C LYS A 45 -17.25 4.41 21.25
N PRO A 46 -17.43 3.10 21.48
CA PRO A 46 -18.54 2.62 22.30
C PRO A 46 -18.32 2.96 23.77
N ASP A 47 -19.41 3.19 24.47
CA ASP A 47 -19.39 3.33 25.92
C ASP A 47 -18.96 2.01 26.60
N PRO A 48 -18.25 2.07 27.75
CA PRO A 48 -17.93 0.87 28.50
C PRO A 48 -19.19 0.10 28.90
N GLY A 49 -19.32 -1.14 28.41
CA GLY A 49 -20.48 -2.00 28.67
C GLY A 49 -21.57 -1.94 27.60
N ASP A 50 -21.47 -1.04 26.61
CA ASP A 50 -22.35 -1.07 25.43
C ASP A 50 -21.89 -2.16 24.46
N ILE A 51 -22.53 -3.32 24.59
CA ILE A 51 -22.27 -4.49 23.75
C ILE A 51 -22.63 -4.20 22.28
N ALA A 52 -23.74 -3.50 22.02
CA ALA A 52 -24.19 -3.23 20.66
C ALA A 52 -23.27 -2.20 19.98
N GLY A 53 -22.88 -1.15 20.72
CA GLY A 53 -21.87 -0.19 20.29
C GLY A 53 -20.53 -0.86 20.00
N PHE A 54 -20.09 -1.79 20.85
CA PHE A 54 -18.84 -2.54 20.61
C PHE A 54 -18.90 -3.35 19.31
N GLN A 55 -20.01 -4.05 19.03
CA GLN A 55 -20.16 -4.78 17.77
C GLN A 55 -20.17 -3.85 16.55
N SER A 56 -20.86 -2.71 16.65
CA SER A 56 -20.89 -1.69 15.60
C SER A 56 -19.49 -1.14 15.32
N TYR A 57 -18.75 -0.81 16.38
CA TYR A 57 -17.37 -0.32 16.31
C TYR A 57 -16.43 -1.33 15.65
N ILE A 58 -16.49 -2.61 16.06
CA ILE A 58 -15.70 -3.69 15.46
C ILE A 58 -16.06 -3.92 13.99
N GLY A 59 -17.34 -3.83 13.63
CA GLY A 59 -17.80 -3.88 12.24
C GLY A 59 -17.30 -2.72 11.38
N GLY A 60 -17.26 -1.51 11.96
CA GLY A 60 -16.67 -0.33 11.35
C GLY A 60 -15.17 -0.53 11.09
N LEU A 61 -14.41 -0.98 12.10
CA LEU A 61 -12.98 -1.28 11.97
C LEU A 61 -12.73 -2.31 10.88
N ARG A 62 -13.48 -3.41 10.85
CA ARG A 62 -13.38 -4.43 9.80
C ARG A 62 -13.57 -3.83 8.40
N THR A 63 -14.55 -2.95 8.25
CA THR A 63 -14.85 -2.30 6.97
C THR A 63 -13.72 -1.41 6.51
N ILE A 64 -13.17 -0.60 7.42
CA ILE A 64 -12.00 0.27 7.18
C ILE A 64 -10.78 -0.56 6.77
N TYR A 65 -10.45 -1.60 7.53
CA TYR A 65 -9.32 -2.47 7.21
C TYR A 65 -9.51 -3.15 5.85
N ARG A 66 -10.70 -3.68 5.58
CA ARG A 66 -10.97 -4.35 4.30
C ARG A 66 -10.85 -3.40 3.13
N LEU A 67 -11.50 -2.24 3.17
CA LEU A 67 -11.53 -1.31 2.04
C LEU A 67 -10.19 -0.59 1.87
N GLY A 68 -9.61 -0.09 2.95
CA GLY A 68 -8.34 0.63 2.92
C GLY A 68 -7.19 -0.25 2.43
N LEU A 69 -7.05 -1.47 2.97
CA LEU A 69 -5.99 -2.39 2.54
C LEU A 69 -6.23 -2.92 1.13
N ALA A 70 -7.47 -3.27 0.78
CA ALA A 70 -7.77 -3.75 -0.58
C ALA A 70 -7.48 -2.69 -1.64
N ASP A 71 -7.85 -1.42 -1.41
CA ASP A 71 -7.55 -0.35 -2.36
C ASP A 71 -6.04 -0.11 -2.50
N MET A 72 -5.33 -0.03 -1.38
CA MET A 72 -3.87 0.15 -1.35
C MET A 72 -3.17 -0.96 -2.16
N TYR A 73 -3.42 -2.22 -1.83
CA TYR A 73 -2.80 -3.35 -2.53
C TYR A 73 -3.19 -3.42 -4.02
N ARG A 74 -4.44 -3.06 -4.35
CA ARG A 74 -4.90 -3.00 -5.74
C ARG A 74 -4.15 -1.92 -6.54
N ARG A 75 -3.95 -0.73 -5.97
CA ARG A 75 -3.21 0.36 -6.62
C ARG A 75 -1.76 -0.01 -6.84
N ILE A 76 -1.09 -0.56 -5.82
CA ILE A 76 0.30 -1.05 -5.96
C ILE A 76 0.40 -2.07 -7.10
N ALA A 77 -0.50 -3.07 -7.13
CA ALA A 77 -0.48 -4.09 -8.18
C ALA A 77 -0.81 -3.54 -9.58
N LEU A 78 -1.75 -2.59 -9.68
CA LEU A 78 -2.12 -1.95 -10.94
C LEU A 78 -0.95 -1.16 -11.53
N HIS A 79 -0.38 -0.24 -10.74
CA HIS A 79 0.68 0.63 -11.21
C HIS A 79 2.00 -0.13 -11.39
N GLY A 80 2.32 -1.09 -10.52
CA GLY A 80 3.52 -1.92 -10.66
C GLY A 80 3.52 -2.75 -11.96
N ARG A 81 2.39 -3.37 -12.31
CA ARG A 81 2.26 -4.08 -13.61
C ARG A 81 2.40 -3.14 -14.79
N ALA A 82 1.72 -1.99 -14.75
CA ALA A 82 1.80 -1.01 -15.82
C ALA A 82 3.25 -0.53 -16.05
N ILE A 83 4.03 -0.34 -14.97
CA ILE A 83 5.46 0.00 -15.08
C ILE A 83 6.21 -1.11 -15.81
N CYS A 84 6.06 -2.37 -15.38
CA CYS A 84 6.73 -3.51 -16.01
C CYS A 84 6.34 -3.74 -17.48
N GLU A 85 5.13 -3.34 -17.89
CA GLU A 85 4.67 -3.40 -19.28
C GLU A 85 5.19 -2.23 -20.13
N LEU A 86 5.45 -1.07 -19.50
CA LEU A 86 5.84 0.16 -20.19
C LEU A 86 7.35 0.28 -20.42
N THR A 87 8.20 -0.52 -19.78
CA THR A 87 9.65 -0.45 -19.94
C THR A 87 10.31 -1.82 -19.82
N ASP A 88 11.34 -2.06 -20.64
CA ASP A 88 12.23 -3.23 -20.53
C ASP A 88 13.47 -2.94 -19.66
N ASP A 89 13.54 -1.74 -19.06
CA ASP A 89 14.63 -1.36 -18.17
C ASP A 89 14.60 -2.22 -16.90
N THR A 90 15.55 -3.16 -16.82
CA THR A 90 15.69 -4.10 -15.70
C THR A 90 15.96 -3.39 -14.38
N GLU A 91 16.59 -2.21 -14.41
CA GLU A 91 16.84 -1.43 -13.18
C GLU A 91 15.54 -0.96 -12.52
N ILE A 92 14.48 -0.74 -13.31
CA ILE A 92 13.15 -0.38 -12.81
C ILE A 92 12.33 -1.63 -12.53
N THR A 93 12.23 -2.52 -13.52
CA THR A 93 11.30 -3.66 -13.47
C THR A 93 11.65 -4.64 -12.35
N ASP A 94 12.94 -4.91 -12.10
CA ASP A 94 13.37 -5.76 -10.99
C ASP A 94 13.03 -5.14 -9.64
N ARG A 95 13.23 -3.83 -9.47
CA ARG A 95 12.91 -3.11 -8.23
C ARG A 95 11.41 -3.10 -7.97
N VAL A 96 10.61 -2.78 -8.98
CA VAL A 96 9.14 -2.78 -8.88
C VAL A 96 8.62 -4.18 -8.56
N ALA A 97 9.16 -5.22 -9.20
CA ALA A 97 8.80 -6.61 -8.90
C ALA A 97 9.17 -7.01 -7.45
N ALA A 98 10.33 -6.59 -6.95
CA ALA A 98 10.73 -6.81 -5.57
C ALA A 98 9.78 -6.12 -4.57
N MET A 99 9.41 -4.86 -4.83
CA MET A 99 8.44 -4.13 -4.01
C MET A 99 7.07 -4.80 -4.01
N MET A 100 6.56 -5.19 -5.19
CA MET A 100 5.30 -5.92 -5.29
C MET A 100 5.32 -7.25 -4.54
N THR A 101 6.46 -7.94 -4.51
CA THR A 101 6.63 -9.19 -3.76
C THR A 101 6.57 -8.96 -2.26
N LEU A 102 7.25 -7.93 -1.74
CA LEU A 102 7.20 -7.56 -0.31
C LEU A 102 5.77 -7.20 0.10
N VAL A 103 5.10 -6.39 -0.72
CA VAL A 103 3.71 -5.97 -0.50
C VAL A 103 2.74 -7.16 -0.53
N ALA A 104 2.94 -8.12 -1.43
CA ALA A 104 2.12 -9.34 -1.46
C ALA A 104 2.30 -10.19 -0.20
N GLN A 105 3.50 -10.22 0.39
CA GLN A 105 3.73 -10.88 1.67
C GLN A 105 2.99 -10.18 2.81
N ASP A 106 2.95 -8.84 2.83
CA ASP A 106 2.15 -8.07 3.78
C ASP A 106 0.65 -8.32 3.60
N ALA A 107 0.17 -8.39 2.34
CA ALA A 107 -1.23 -8.69 2.04
C ALA A 107 -1.66 -10.07 2.55
N GLY A 108 -0.72 -11.02 2.71
CA GLY A 108 -0.97 -12.34 3.27
C GLY A 108 -1.47 -12.34 4.71
N ASP A 109 -1.21 -11.28 5.49
CA ASP A 109 -1.68 -11.15 6.87
C ASP A 109 -3.16 -10.64 6.95
N VAL A 110 -3.70 -10.07 5.87
CA VAL A 110 -5.04 -9.45 5.84
C VAL A 110 -6.17 -10.43 6.16
N PRO A 111 -6.24 -11.65 5.57
CA PRO A 111 -7.33 -12.58 5.87
C PRO A 111 -7.41 -12.93 7.36
N ASN A 112 -6.26 -13.08 8.02
CA ASN A 112 -6.19 -13.39 9.46
C ASN A 112 -6.69 -12.21 10.30
N ILE A 113 -6.35 -10.97 9.94
CA ILE A 113 -6.85 -9.77 10.61
C ILE A 113 -8.38 -9.68 10.47
N LEU A 114 -8.91 -9.88 9.26
CA LEU A 114 -10.35 -9.84 9.00
C LEU A 114 -11.11 -10.95 9.74
N ALA A 115 -10.56 -12.17 9.79
CA ALA A 115 -11.13 -13.26 10.56
C ALA A 115 -11.14 -12.96 12.08
N SER A 116 -10.09 -12.33 12.61
CA SER A 116 -10.05 -11.89 14.00
C SER A 116 -11.09 -10.81 14.33
N PHE A 117 -11.43 -9.93 13.38
CA PHE A 117 -12.56 -9.00 13.53
C PHE A 117 -13.90 -9.74 13.62
N ASP A 118 -14.11 -10.73 12.76
CA ASP A 118 -15.33 -11.56 12.79
C ASP A 118 -15.47 -12.31 14.13
N GLN A 119 -14.37 -12.85 14.67
CA GLN A 119 -14.38 -13.49 15.99
C GLN A 119 -14.70 -12.48 17.11
N ALA A 120 -14.11 -11.29 17.07
CA ALA A 120 -14.33 -10.26 18.08
C ALA A 120 -15.78 -9.74 18.08
N ALA A 121 -16.41 -9.60 16.91
CA ALA A 121 -17.80 -9.15 16.80
C ALA A 121 -18.81 -10.19 17.35
N ASN A 122 -18.52 -11.48 17.17
CA ASN A 122 -19.47 -12.56 17.47
C ASN A 122 -19.33 -13.15 18.87
N ALA A 123 -18.13 -13.18 19.46
CA ALA A 123 -17.89 -13.86 20.72
C ALA A 123 -18.10 -12.98 21.98
N LEU A 124 -18.19 -11.65 21.80
CA LEU A 124 -18.45 -10.66 22.87
C LEU A 124 -17.65 -10.90 24.17
N ASN A 125 -16.39 -11.33 24.04
CA ASN A 125 -15.52 -11.68 25.15
C ASN A 125 -14.24 -10.81 25.10
N PRO A 126 -13.79 -10.22 26.22
CA PRO A 126 -12.50 -9.53 26.31
C PRO A 126 -11.32 -10.31 25.72
N VAL A 127 -11.32 -11.65 25.81
CA VAL A 127 -10.30 -12.52 25.23
C VAL A 127 -10.22 -12.41 23.71
N THR A 128 -11.36 -12.29 23.02
CA THR A 128 -11.37 -12.14 21.54
C THR A 128 -10.92 -10.75 21.11
N ALA A 129 -11.19 -9.71 21.90
CA ALA A 129 -10.65 -8.38 21.67
C ALA A 129 -9.13 -8.34 21.84
N ILE A 130 -8.60 -8.99 22.89
CA ILE A 130 -7.14 -9.13 23.11
C ILE A 130 -6.50 -9.89 21.95
N ARG A 131 -7.12 -10.99 21.48
CA ARG A 131 -6.61 -11.78 20.35
C ARG A 131 -6.59 -10.96 19.06
N LEU A 132 -7.62 -10.15 18.80
CA LEU A 132 -7.65 -9.22 17.68
C LEU A 132 -6.47 -8.25 17.76
N TYR A 133 -6.26 -7.63 18.91
CA TYR A 133 -5.13 -6.71 19.13
C TYR A 133 -3.77 -7.40 18.91
N GLN A 134 -3.59 -8.61 19.43
CA GLN A 134 -2.38 -9.42 19.21
C GLN A 134 -2.19 -9.80 17.73
N THR A 135 -3.26 -10.07 17.00
CA THR A 135 -3.20 -10.38 15.56
C THR A 135 -2.71 -9.17 14.77
N ILE A 136 -3.28 -7.99 15.04
CA ILE A 136 -2.89 -6.73 14.39
C ILE A 136 -1.43 -6.39 14.73
N LEU A 137 -1.04 -6.46 16.00
CA LEU A 137 0.35 -6.21 16.41
C LEU A 137 1.32 -7.20 15.78
N GLY A 138 0.98 -8.49 15.75
CA GLY A 138 1.83 -9.52 15.16
C GLY A 138 2.03 -9.33 13.66
N ALA A 139 0.99 -8.91 12.94
CA ALA A 139 1.11 -8.52 11.54
C ALA A 139 1.99 -7.27 11.38
N GLY A 140 1.77 -6.25 12.22
CA GLY A 140 2.58 -5.03 12.22
C GLY A 140 4.07 -5.30 12.46
N THR A 141 4.43 -6.12 13.45
CA THR A 141 5.84 -6.45 13.74
C THR A 141 6.51 -7.25 12.64
N ARG A 142 5.80 -8.19 12.01
CA ARG A 142 6.29 -8.89 10.81
C ARG A 142 6.50 -7.91 9.64
N GLY A 143 5.63 -6.91 9.53
CA GLY A 143 5.71 -5.85 8.53
C GLY A 143 6.94 -4.95 8.68
N ILE A 144 7.45 -4.68 9.89
CA ILE A 144 8.57 -3.74 10.12
C ILE A 144 9.80 -4.08 9.26
N ARG A 145 10.20 -5.36 9.22
CA ARG A 145 11.38 -5.76 8.44
C ARG A 145 11.15 -5.54 6.94
N ARG A 146 9.96 -5.86 6.44
CA ARG A 146 9.60 -5.70 5.02
C ARG A 146 9.46 -4.23 4.66
N GLN A 147 8.90 -3.41 5.56
CA GLN A 147 8.83 -1.96 5.40
C GLN A 147 10.21 -1.35 5.23
N LYS A 148 11.19 -1.74 6.05
CA LYS A 148 12.57 -1.25 5.87
C LYS A 148 13.14 -1.56 4.48
N GLN A 149 12.92 -2.78 3.98
CA GLN A 149 13.35 -3.18 2.64
C GLN A 149 12.59 -2.40 1.55
N LEU A 150 11.31 -2.13 1.79
CA LEU A 150 10.46 -1.34 0.90
C LEU A 150 10.93 0.11 0.84
N ASP A 151 11.28 0.71 1.97
CA ASP A 151 11.80 2.09 2.06
C ASP A 151 13.11 2.25 1.28
N GLU A 152 14.03 1.28 1.40
CA GLU A 152 15.29 1.27 0.63
C GLU A 152 15.00 1.23 -0.89
N LEU A 153 14.08 0.38 -1.33
CA LEU A 153 13.67 0.28 -2.74
C LEU A 153 12.94 1.54 -3.25
N ILE A 154 12.14 2.18 -2.40
CA ILE A 154 11.45 3.45 -2.70
C ILE A 154 12.46 4.56 -2.93
N VAL A 155 13.48 4.67 -2.06
CA VAL A 155 14.54 5.68 -2.20
C VAL A 155 15.30 5.47 -3.51
N ASP A 156 15.67 4.23 -3.83
CA ASP A 156 16.36 3.90 -5.07
C ASP A 156 15.53 4.24 -6.31
N LEU A 157 14.25 3.84 -6.33
CA LEU A 157 13.35 4.14 -7.45
C LEU A 157 13.09 5.65 -7.60
N THR A 158 12.97 6.37 -6.49
CA THR A 158 12.82 7.82 -6.49
C THR A 158 14.07 8.51 -7.05
N ALA A 159 15.26 8.10 -6.61
CA ALA A 159 16.53 8.62 -7.11
C ALA A 159 16.71 8.35 -8.62
N TYR A 160 16.31 7.16 -9.08
CA TYR A 160 16.28 6.84 -10.50
C TYR A 160 15.34 7.78 -11.28
N CYS A 161 14.11 7.98 -10.77
CA CYS A 161 13.13 8.84 -11.43
C CYS A 161 13.60 10.28 -11.55
N LEU A 162 14.25 10.82 -10.51
CA LEU A 162 14.81 12.17 -10.55
C LEU A 162 15.93 12.33 -11.61
N LYS A 163 16.66 11.25 -11.90
CA LYS A 163 17.70 11.25 -12.95
C LYS A 163 17.10 11.15 -14.35
N ARG A 164 16.12 10.25 -14.54
CA ARG A 164 15.52 9.97 -15.86
C ARG A 164 14.43 10.96 -16.27
N PHE A 165 13.66 11.47 -15.30
CA PHE A 165 12.57 12.41 -15.51
C PHE A 165 12.82 13.68 -14.66
N PRO A 166 13.82 14.50 -15.02
CA PRO A 166 14.17 15.68 -14.24
C PRO A 166 12.95 16.63 -14.15
N PRO A 167 12.69 17.24 -12.97
CA PRO A 167 11.59 18.18 -12.81
C PRO A 167 11.81 19.38 -13.75
N VAL A 168 10.77 19.74 -14.50
CA VAL A 168 10.81 20.91 -15.38
C VAL A 168 10.86 22.14 -14.49
N THR A 169 12.03 22.79 -14.40
CA THR A 169 12.18 24.03 -13.66
C THR A 169 11.33 25.11 -14.33
N PRO A 170 10.33 25.70 -13.65
CA PRO A 170 9.62 26.84 -14.22
C PRO A 170 10.61 27.99 -14.39
N ARG A 171 10.69 28.53 -15.62
CA ARG A 171 11.38 29.80 -15.92
C ARG A 171 10.50 30.98 -15.59
#